data_AF-A0A661L675-F1
#
_entry.id   AF-A0A661L675-F1
#
_cell.length_a   1.000
_cell.length_b   1.000
_cell.length_c   1.000
_cell.angle_alpha   90.00
_cell.angle_beta   90.00
_cell.angle_gamma   90.00
#
_symmetry.space_group_name_H-M   'P 1'
#
loop_
_entity.id
_entity.type
_entity.pdbx_description
1 polymer ?
#
loop_
_entity_poly.entity_id
_entity_poly.type
_entity_poly.pdbx_seq_one_letter_code
_entity_poly.pdbx_strand_id
1 'polypeptide(L)'
;YLPVSKRKKTFRLSIKSPTTIYEAICSLGVPPEEVDLVLVNSESVPFDHIILEGDKISIYPIFESLDISSVTRLRDKPLINKP
;
A
#
# COMPACT_ATOMS: atom_id res chain seq x y z
N TYR A 1 5.05 8.09 -7.43
CA TYR A 1 6.30 7.31 -7.34
C TYR A 1 6.31 6.10 -8.25
N LEU A 2 5.54 5.03 -7.98
CA LEU A 2 5.51 3.90 -8.92
C LEU A 2 4.79 4.23 -10.25
N PRO A 3 5.19 3.60 -11.38
CA PRO A 3 4.43 3.67 -12.64
C PRO A 3 2.99 3.22 -12.44
N VAL A 4 2.03 3.81 -13.17
CA VAL A 4 0.60 3.49 -13.05
C VAL A 4 0.33 1.99 -13.23
N SER A 5 1.10 1.32 -14.08
CA SER A 5 1.01 -0.12 -14.31
C SER A 5 1.30 -0.99 -13.08
N LYS A 6 1.97 -0.44 -12.05
CA LYS A 6 2.33 -1.12 -10.80
C LYS A 6 1.57 -0.60 -9.58
N ARG A 7 0.78 0.48 -9.72
CA ARG A 7 -0.03 1.02 -8.61
C ARG A 7 -1.22 0.09 -8.37
N LYS A 8 -1.52 -0.22 -7.10
CA LYS A 8 -2.64 -1.07 -6.69
C LYS A 8 -2.64 -2.45 -7.37
N LYS A 9 -1.47 -2.95 -7.77
CA LYS A 9 -1.29 -4.28 -8.37
C LYS A 9 -0.19 -5.02 -7.64
N THR A 10 -0.38 -6.32 -7.47
CA THR A 10 0.68 -7.21 -6.99
C THR A 10 1.69 -7.46 -8.11
N PHE A 11 2.97 -7.26 -7.83
CA PHE A 11 4.06 -7.62 -8.73
C PHE A 11 5.21 -8.23 -7.93
N ARG A 12 6.09 -8.98 -8.60
CA ARG A 12 7.27 -9.57 -7.98
C ARG A 12 8.42 -8.57 -7.96
N LEU A 13 9.11 -8.49 -6.82
CA LEU A 13 10.33 -7.74 -6.64
C LEU A 13 11.48 -8.72 -6.41
N SER A 14 12.53 -8.64 -7.24
CA SER A 14 13.75 -9.41 -7.03
C SER A 14 14.71 -8.61 -6.15
N ILE A 15 15.13 -9.20 -5.04
CA ILE A 15 16.04 -8.58 -4.06
C ILE A 15 17.33 -9.39 -4.06
N LYS A 16 18.48 -8.72 -4.14
CA LYS A 16 19.80 -9.38 -4.26
C LYS A 16 20.41 -9.81 -2.93
N SER A 17 19.95 -9.26 -1.82
CA SER A 17 20.41 -9.53 -0.46
C SER A 17 19.24 -9.40 0.51
N PRO A 18 19.32 -9.93 1.74
CA PRO A 18 18.42 -9.51 2.81
C PRO A 18 18.38 -7.98 2.86
N THR A 19 17.19 -7.41 2.96
CA THR A 19 16.98 -5.96 2.95
C THR A 19 15.80 -5.63 3.83
N THR A 20 15.82 -4.44 4.42
CA THR A 20 14.67 -3.93 5.20
C THR A 20 13.58 -3.40 4.26
N ILE A 21 12.38 -3.20 4.80
CA ILE A 21 11.32 -2.52 4.03
C ILE A 21 11.77 -1.11 3.63
N TYR A 22 12.46 -0.38 4.52
CA TYR A 22 13.00 0.96 4.23
C TYR A 22 13.88 0.98 2.98
N GLU A 23 14.85 0.07 2.91
CA GLU A 23 15.78 -0.03 1.79
C GLU A 23 15.05 -0.41 0.49
N ALA A 24 14.10 -1.35 0.58
CA ALA A 24 13.31 -1.77 -0.56
C ALA A 24 12.49 -0.61 -1.15
N ILE A 25 11.80 0.18 -0.32
CA ILE A 25 11.03 1.33 -0.82
C ILE A 25 11.89 2.43 -1.40
N CYS A 26 13.04 2.72 -0.78
CA CYS A 26 14.00 3.66 -1.31
C CYS A 26 14.49 3.21 -2.70
N SER A 27 14.79 1.91 -2.87
CA SER A 27 15.22 1.35 -4.15
C SER A 27 14.14 1.45 -5.25
N LEU A 28 12.86 1.47 -4.85
CA LEU A 28 11.72 1.66 -5.73
C LEU A 28 11.40 3.14 -6.00
N GLY A 29 12.14 4.07 -5.39
CA GLY A 29 11.90 5.51 -5.46
C GLY A 29 10.64 5.96 -4.74
N VAL A 30 10.18 5.20 -3.74
CA VAL A 30 9.06 5.57 -2.87
C VAL A 30 9.63 6.29 -1.64
N PRO A 31 9.27 7.56 -1.40
CA PRO A 31 9.74 8.32 -0.26
C PRO A 31 9.17 7.75 1.05
N PRO A 32 10.01 7.32 2.02
CA PRO A 32 9.54 6.81 3.31
C PRO A 32 8.70 7.81 4.11
N GLU A 33 9.00 9.11 3.98
CA GLU A 33 8.28 10.21 4.62
C GLU A 33 6.83 10.36 4.14
N GLU A 34 6.47 9.76 3.02
CA GLU A 34 5.09 9.75 2.51
C GLU A 34 4.40 8.40 2.72
N VAL A 35 4.91 7.52 3.59
CA VAL A 35 4.33 6.20 3.88
C VAL A 35 3.80 6.18 5.31
N ASP A 36 2.55 5.75 5.47
CA ASP A 36 1.82 5.77 6.75
C ASP A 36 1.50 4.36 7.28
N LEU A 37 1.38 3.38 6.37
CA LEU A 37 1.14 1.99 6.75
C LEU A 37 1.90 1.02 5.85
N VAL A 38 2.55 0.05 6.49
CA VAL A 38 3.22 -1.08 5.86
C VAL A 38 2.61 -2.36 6.41
N LEU A 39 2.21 -3.25 5.51
CA LEU A 39 1.73 -4.59 5.86
C LEU A 39 2.64 -5.66 5.26
N VAL A 40 3.05 -6.63 6.07
CA VAL A 40 3.65 -7.88 5.62
C VAL A 40 2.70 -9.01 5.95
N ASN A 41 2.24 -9.73 4.93
CA ASN A 41 1.28 -10.83 5.10
C ASN A 41 0.01 -10.44 5.89
N SER A 42 -0.40 -9.18 5.77
CA SER A 42 -1.55 -8.54 6.45
C SER A 42 -1.30 -8.07 7.89
N GLU A 43 -0.08 -8.22 8.40
CA GLU A 43 0.33 -7.70 9.71
C GLU A 43 1.05 -6.37 9.56
N SER A 44 0.75 -5.42 10.44
CA SER A 44 1.42 -4.12 10.46
C SER A 44 2.83 -4.26 11.04
N VAL A 45 3.83 -3.77 10.31
CA VAL A 45 5.25 -3.90 10.71
C VAL A 45 6.00 -2.57 10.57
N PRO A 46 7.08 -2.36 11.35
CA PRO A 46 7.95 -1.20 11.17
C PRO A 46 8.83 -1.32 9.93
N PHE A 47 9.45 -0.22 9.52
CA PHE A 47 10.38 -0.18 8.39
C PHE A 47 11.61 -1.07 8.53
N ASP A 48 12.04 -1.36 9.76
CA ASP A 48 13.20 -2.20 10.07
C ASP A 48 12.92 -3.71 9.87
N HIS A 49 11.69 -4.08 9.50
CA HIS A 49 11.36 -5.47 9.19
C HIS A 49 12.20 -5.98 8.01
N ILE A 50 12.80 -7.16 8.19
CA ILE A 50 13.62 -7.82 7.17
C ILE A 50 12.70 -8.61 6.24
N ILE A 51 12.78 -8.33 4.94
CA ILE A 51 11.97 -9.01 3.93
C ILE A 51 12.47 -10.46 3.76
N LEU A 52 11.53 -11.40 3.83
CA LEU A 52 11.76 -12.80 3.57
C LEU A 52 11.21 -13.24 2.21
N GLU A 53 11.72 -14.35 1.70
CA GLU A 53 11.22 -14.93 0.46
C GLU A 53 9.74 -15.32 0.62
N GLY A 54 8.91 -14.88 -0.33
CA GLY A 54 7.48 -15.17 -0.34
C GLY A 54 6.62 -14.13 0.38
N ASP A 55 7.21 -13.14 1.06
CA ASP A 55 6.44 -12.10 1.73
C ASP A 55 5.57 -11.30 0.77
N LYS A 56 4.31 -11.10 1.17
CA LYS A 56 3.39 -10.21 0.49
C LYS A 56 3.39 -8.85 1.20
N ILE A 57 4.06 -7.89 0.58
CA ILE A 57 4.23 -6.55 1.13
C ILE A 57 3.21 -5.59 0.51
N SER A 58 2.47 -4.86 1.33
CA SER A 58 1.59 -3.76 0.92
C SER A 58 2.04 -2.46 1.57
N ILE A 59 2.13 -1.39 0.80
CA ILE A 59 2.62 -0.09 1.26
C ILE A 59 1.58 0.96 0.90
N TYR A 60 1.15 1.68 1.92
CA TYR A 60 0.11 2.69 1.83
C TYR A 60 0.74 4.06 2.07
N PRO A 61 0.55 5.00 1.13
CA PRO A 61 1.01 6.35 1.34
C PRO A 61 0.22 7.02 2.47
N ILE A 62 0.72 8.14 2.96
CA ILE A 62 -0.06 9.06 3.81
C ILE A 62 -1.41 9.31 3.15
N PHE A 63 -2.47 9.09 3.92
CA PHE A 63 -3.83 9.38 3.49
C PHE A 63 -4.09 10.87 3.67
N GLU A 64 -3.67 11.68 2.70
CA GLU A 64 -4.16 13.06 2.62
C GLU A 64 -5.61 13.01 2.14
N SER A 65 -6.55 13.19 3.08
CA SER A 65 -7.99 13.47 2.88
C SER A 65 -8.63 12.91 1.59
N LEU A 66 -9.57 11.97 1.74
CA LEU A 66 -10.45 11.56 0.65
C LEU A 66 -11.15 12.80 0.06
N ASP A 67 -10.77 13.23 -1.15
CA ASP A 67 -11.45 14.29 -1.88
C ASP A 67 -12.85 13.80 -2.31
N ILE A 68 -13.84 14.13 -1.48
CA ILE A 68 -15.24 13.78 -1.71
C ILE A 68 -15.94 14.68 -2.74
N SER A 69 -15.24 15.63 -3.37
CA SER A 69 -15.83 16.48 -4.40
C SER A 69 -16.42 15.70 -5.58
N SER A 70 -15.89 14.49 -5.82
CA SER A 70 -16.37 13.55 -6.85
C SER A 70 -17.20 12.39 -6.30
N VAL A 71 -17.38 12.29 -4.97
CA VAL A 71 -18.16 11.20 -4.38
C VAL A 71 -19.63 11.47 -4.64
N THR A 72 -20.20 10.63 -5.50
CA THR A 72 -21.60 10.63 -5.94
C THR A 72 -22.57 10.91 -4.78
N ARG A 73 -23.58 11.76 -5.06
CA ARG A 73 -24.69 12.06 -4.14
C ARG A 73 -25.17 10.81 -3.43
N LEU A 74 -25.37 10.93 -2.12
CA LEU A 74 -26.04 9.94 -1.28
C LEU A 74 -27.27 9.42 -2.05
N ARG A 75 -27.35 8.10 -2.24
CA ARG A 75 -28.54 7.50 -2.84
C ARG A 75 -29.71 7.74 -1.90
N ASP A 76 -30.86 8.13 -2.43
CA ASP A 76 -32.08 8.37 -1.64
C ASP A 76 -32.55 7.12 -0.88
N LYS A 77 -32.11 5.93 -1.28
CA LYS A 77 -32.45 4.66 -0.61
C LYS A 77 -31.21 3.78 -0.44
N PRO A 78 -31.00 3.21 0.77
CA PRO A 78 -29.92 2.27 1.00
C PRO A 78 -30.15 0.99 0.22
N LEU A 79 -29.06 0.35 -0.23
CA LEU A 79 -29.13 -1.00 -0.80
C LEU A 79 -29.25 -2.02 0.34
N ILE A 80 -30.43 -2.09 0.95
CA ILE A 80 -30.79 -3.16 1.87
C ILE A 80 -31.37 -4.28 1.02
N ASN A 81 -30.66 -5.40 0.87
CA ASN A 81 -31.33 -6.65 0.55
C ASN A 81 -32.14 -7.01 1.78
N LYS A 82 -33.47 -6.89 1.67
CA LYS A 82 -34.36 -7.45 2.69
C LYS A 82 -34.16 -8.98 2.71
N PRO A 83 -34.15 -9.60 3.90
CA PRO A 83 -34.15 -11.06 4.03
C PRO A 83 -35.38 -11.68 3.37
#